data_AF-A0A6A6IWF8-F1
#
_entry.id   AF-A0A6A6IWF8-F1
#
_cell.length_a   1.000
_cell.length_b   1.000
_cell.length_c   1.000
_cell.angle_alpha   90.00
_cell.angle_beta   90.00
_cell.angle_gamma   90.00
#
_symmetry.space_group_name_H-M   'P 1'
#
loop_
_entity.id
_entity.type
_entity.pdbx_description
1 polymer ?
#
loop_
_entity_poly.entity_id
_entity_poly.type
_entity_poly.pdbx_seq_one_letter_code
_entity_poly.pdbx_strand_id
1 'polypeptide(L)'
;MSRYRSFLPHSTPDAEASFEIDTRNTYTESFIHCLKRNPHLCRQQPSPVVIIQDLYRIIASEWVAVNAYLERDLNAIEWRLERGTANISTLDIFLEQIFVMRRRTRKYESLIDNHVHVNLPTHWLDPSEPSSSAADAISSDFQQVRDLIQRNNERIAQTVSLITSLMSVIEGKRATDLNRRLTILAIVATVAVPFNVFAAVFGMQTEYAPGGEKFGVFLWSATGTVGALMVCYLASSVGPKLEERQRRLMGLG
;
A
#
# COMPACT_ATOMS: atom_id res chain seq x y z
N MET A 1 21.80 12.66 -11.95
CA MET A 1 22.01 12.28 -13.37
C MET A 1 21.85 10.78 -13.46
N SER A 2 20.87 10.29 -14.23
CA SER A 2 20.70 8.86 -14.51
C SER A 2 21.87 8.40 -15.40
N ARG A 3 22.60 7.35 -14.99
CA ARG A 3 23.62 6.71 -15.84
C ARG A 3 22.91 5.65 -16.67
N TYR A 4 23.05 5.73 -17.99
CA TYR A 4 22.54 4.74 -18.94
C TYR A 4 23.06 3.35 -18.58
N ARG A 5 22.17 2.35 -18.47
CA ARG A 5 22.53 0.96 -18.21
C ARG A 5 22.43 0.21 -19.53
N SER A 6 23.57 -0.18 -20.11
CA SER A 6 23.58 -0.82 -21.42
C SER A 6 22.91 -2.20 -21.38
N PHE A 7 22.04 -2.46 -22.36
CA PHE A 7 21.37 -3.74 -22.56
C PHE A 7 22.15 -4.64 -23.53
N LEU A 8 23.49 -4.70 -23.43
CA LEU A 8 24.21 -5.75 -24.14
C LEU A 8 23.76 -7.11 -23.56
N PRO A 9 23.49 -8.13 -24.39
CA PRO A 9 23.16 -9.46 -23.90
C PRO A 9 24.32 -9.87 -22.99
N HIS A 10 24.02 -10.10 -21.71
CA HIS A 10 25.03 -10.65 -20.82
C HIS A 10 25.20 -12.10 -21.23
N SER A 11 26.32 -12.40 -21.88
CA SER A 11 26.80 -13.78 -21.99
C SER A 11 26.82 -14.38 -20.59
N THR A 12 26.41 -15.64 -20.49
CA THR A 12 26.39 -16.47 -19.28
C THR A 12 27.60 -16.24 -18.35
N PRO A 13 27.43 -16.46 -17.03
CA PRO A 13 28.35 -16.02 -15.96
C PRO A 13 29.77 -16.63 -15.94
N ASP A 14 30.20 -17.30 -17.01
CA ASP A 14 31.53 -17.90 -17.16
C ASP A 14 32.50 -17.06 -18.02
N ALA A 15 32.02 -15.99 -18.66
CA ALA A 15 32.91 -15.04 -19.32
C ALA A 15 33.27 -13.94 -18.32
N GLU A 16 34.56 -13.65 -18.13
CA GLU A 16 35.07 -12.45 -17.46
C GLU A 16 34.50 -11.20 -18.15
N ALA A 17 33.27 -10.84 -17.81
CA ALA A 17 32.61 -9.66 -18.30
C ALA A 17 33.25 -8.49 -17.56
N SER A 18 34.22 -7.85 -18.22
CA SER A 18 34.54 -6.47 -17.91
C SER A 18 33.21 -5.73 -17.77
N PHE A 19 32.96 -5.17 -16.59
CA PHE A 19 31.85 -4.26 -16.38
C PHE A 19 32.10 -3.07 -17.31
N GLU A 20 31.65 -3.17 -18.55
CA GLU A 20 31.60 -2.07 -19.51
C GLU A 20 30.50 -1.15 -19.00
N ILE A 21 30.80 -0.46 -17.90
CA ILE A 21 30.01 0.65 -17.38
C ILE A 21 30.01 1.64 -18.53
N ASP A 22 28.86 1.75 -19.16
CA ASP A 22 28.68 2.63 -20.30
C ASP A 22 28.89 4.08 -19.83
N THR A 23 30.04 4.65 -20.17
CA THR A 23 30.43 6.03 -19.82
C THR A 23 29.80 7.06 -20.76
N ARG A 24 28.99 6.63 -21.73
CA ARG A 24 28.35 7.49 -22.72
C ARG A 24 27.30 8.38 -22.06
N ASN A 25 27.36 9.67 -22.35
CA ASN A 25 26.55 10.69 -21.66
C ASN A 25 25.32 11.09 -22.48
N THR A 26 25.22 10.70 -23.75
CA THR A 26 24.11 11.08 -24.63
C THR A 26 23.49 9.89 -25.37
N TYR A 27 22.19 9.94 -25.64
CA TYR A 27 21.48 8.92 -26.41
C TYR A 27 22.02 8.77 -27.83
N THR A 28 22.48 9.87 -28.42
CA THR A 28 23.09 9.86 -29.75
C THR A 28 24.39 9.05 -29.79
N GLU A 29 25.24 9.19 -28.77
CA GLU A 29 26.46 8.37 -28.64
C GLU A 29 26.13 6.89 -28.46
N SER A 30 25.12 6.58 -27.65
CA SER A 30 24.65 5.20 -27.46
C SER A 30 24.09 4.60 -28.74
N PHE A 31 23.29 5.36 -29.49
CA PHE A 31 22.75 4.92 -30.77
C PHE A 31 23.84 4.71 -31.82
N ILE A 32 24.76 5.68 -31.99
CA ILE A 32 25.89 5.53 -32.92
C ILE A 32 26.76 4.33 -32.55
N HIS A 33 26.97 4.08 -31.26
CA HIS A 33 27.71 2.90 -30.80
C HIS A 33 26.98 1.59 -31.14
N CYS A 34 25.66 1.52 -30.92
CA CYS A 34 24.84 0.37 -31.32
C CYS A 34 24.95 0.12 -32.83
N LEU A 35 24.78 1.17 -33.65
CA LEU A 35 24.91 1.08 -35.10
C LEU A 35 26.30 0.58 -35.54
N LYS A 36 27.38 1.08 -34.91
CA LYS A 36 28.76 0.66 -35.22
C LYS A 36 29.04 -0.81 -34.85
N ARG A 37 28.36 -1.34 -33.84
CA ARG A 37 28.57 -2.70 -33.33
C ARG A 37 27.65 -3.73 -33.99
N ASN A 38 26.65 -3.30 -34.76
CA ASN A 38 25.68 -4.18 -35.39
C ASN A 38 26.24 -4.80 -36.70
N PRO A 39 26.55 -6.10 -36.73
CA PRO A 39 27.15 -6.75 -37.90
C PRO A 39 26.18 -6.82 -39.09
N HIS A 40 24.87 -6.73 -38.85
CA HIS A 40 23.85 -6.78 -39.90
C HIS A 40 23.79 -5.49 -40.71
N LEU A 41 24.31 -4.38 -40.17
CA LEU A 41 24.42 -3.10 -40.88
C LEU A 41 25.64 -3.02 -41.81
N CYS A 42 26.60 -3.92 -41.67
CA CYS A 42 27.76 -4.02 -42.56
C CYS A 42 27.44 -4.69 -43.93
N ARG A 43 26.20 -5.13 -44.15
CA ARG A 43 25.75 -5.67 -45.44
C ARG A 43 25.53 -4.54 -46.46
N GLN A 44 25.70 -4.83 -47.75
CA GLN A 44 25.59 -3.84 -48.84
C GLN A 44 24.21 -3.14 -48.93
N GLN A 45 23.16 -3.72 -48.36
CA GLN A 45 21.83 -3.10 -48.27
C GLN A 45 21.14 -3.53 -46.97
N PRO A 46 21.29 -2.78 -45.86
CA PRO A 46 20.65 -3.12 -44.60
C PRO A 46 19.14 -2.86 -44.66
N SER A 47 18.35 -3.80 -44.14
CA SER A 47 16.91 -3.58 -43.97
C SER A 47 16.68 -2.43 -42.96
N PRO A 48 15.75 -1.50 -43.24
CA PRO A 48 15.44 -0.40 -42.31
C PRO A 48 14.97 -0.90 -40.94
N VAL A 49 14.40 -2.11 -40.86
CA VAL A 49 13.95 -2.73 -39.61
C VAL A 49 15.10 -2.94 -38.63
N VAL A 50 16.30 -3.30 -39.13
CA VAL A 50 17.48 -3.56 -38.29
C VAL A 50 18.01 -2.27 -37.66
N ILE A 51 17.99 -1.15 -38.38
CA ILE A 51 18.36 0.17 -37.85
C ILE A 51 17.38 0.60 -36.76
N ILE A 52 16.10 0.40 -37.04
CA ILE A 52 15.00 0.76 -36.13
C ILE A 52 15.00 -0.14 -34.88
N GLN A 53 15.38 -1.41 -35.01
CA GLN A 53 15.55 -2.34 -33.88
C GLN A 53 16.49 -1.77 -32.82
N ASP A 54 17.67 -1.27 -33.21
CA ASP A 54 18.63 -0.69 -32.27
C ASP A 54 18.06 0.53 -31.55
N LEU A 55 17.25 1.35 -32.23
CA LEU A 55 16.55 2.49 -31.63
C LEU A 55 15.49 2.02 -30.62
N TYR A 56 14.65 1.05 -30.99
CA TYR A 56 13.62 0.50 -30.12
C TYR A 56 14.22 -0.18 -28.89
N ARG A 57 15.38 -0.82 -29.01
CA ARG A 57 16.12 -1.41 -27.89
C ARG A 57 16.58 -0.35 -26.89
N ILE A 58 17.04 0.81 -27.36
CA ILE A 58 17.36 1.95 -26.48
C ILE A 58 16.09 2.42 -25.76
N ILE A 59 14.97 2.56 -26.48
CA ILE A 59 13.70 2.97 -25.86
C ILE A 59 13.26 1.95 -24.79
N ALA A 60 13.32 0.65 -25.10
CA ALA A 60 13.01 -0.42 -24.14
C ALA A 60 13.91 -0.36 -22.90
N SER A 61 15.21 -0.08 -23.08
CA SER A 61 16.14 0.08 -21.96
C SER A 61 15.78 1.22 -21.01
N GLU A 62 15.32 2.35 -21.56
CA GLU A 62 14.87 3.47 -20.75
C GLU A 62 13.60 3.13 -19.96
N TRP A 63 12.69 2.37 -20.55
CA TRP A 63 11.53 1.87 -19.81
C TRP A 63 11.92 0.94 -18.66
N VAL A 64 12.93 0.10 -18.82
CA VAL A 64 13.43 -0.71 -17.70
C VAL A 64 14.08 0.17 -16.63
N ALA A 65 14.80 1.23 -17.00
CA ALA A 65 15.32 2.18 -16.04
C ALA A 65 14.20 2.89 -15.27
N VAL A 66 13.14 3.33 -15.95
CA VAL A 66 11.92 3.88 -15.33
C VAL A 66 11.30 2.87 -14.36
N ASN A 67 11.21 1.59 -14.76
CA ASN A 67 10.70 0.52 -13.91
C ASN A 67 11.56 0.35 -12.64
N ALA A 68 12.88 0.38 -12.76
CA ALA A 68 13.78 0.30 -11.60
C ALA A 68 13.61 1.48 -10.63
N TYR A 69 13.31 2.68 -11.13
CA TYR A 69 12.96 3.82 -10.27
C TYR A 69 11.64 3.59 -9.53
N LEU A 70 10.61 3.07 -10.21
CA LEU A 70 9.33 2.73 -9.58
C LEU A 70 9.51 1.67 -8.48
N GLU A 71 10.29 0.62 -8.75
CA GLU A 71 10.59 -0.43 -7.76
C GLU A 71 11.31 0.12 -6.55
N ARG A 72 12.31 1.00 -6.77
CA ARG A 72 13.05 1.62 -5.67
C ARG A 72 12.13 2.46 -4.78
N ASP A 73 11.27 3.28 -5.39
CA ASP A 73 10.36 4.14 -4.65
C ASP A 73 9.31 3.29 -3.89
N LEU A 74 8.82 2.22 -4.50
CA LEU A 74 7.90 1.27 -3.86
C LEU A 74 8.56 0.53 -2.69
N ASN A 75 9.79 0.03 -2.87
CA ASN A 75 10.59 -0.59 -1.82
C ASN A 75 10.82 0.37 -0.66
N ALA A 76 11.05 1.66 -0.94
CA ALA A 76 11.25 2.66 0.10
C ALA A 76 9.98 2.91 0.93
N ILE A 77 8.80 2.88 0.30
CA ILE A 77 7.51 3.00 0.99
C ILE A 77 7.26 1.75 1.84
N GLU A 78 7.42 0.56 1.27
CA GLU A 78 7.23 -0.71 1.99
C GLU A 78 8.17 -0.83 3.19
N TRP A 79 9.44 -0.51 3.03
CA TRP A 79 10.41 -0.53 4.12
C TRP A 79 10.04 0.44 5.26
N ARG A 80 9.52 1.64 4.92
CA ARG A 80 9.04 2.59 5.93
C ARG A 80 7.80 2.06 6.64
N LEU A 81 6.96 1.33 5.93
CA LEU A 81 5.78 0.69 6.48
C LEU A 81 6.14 -0.41 7.48
N GLU A 82 7.14 -1.24 7.17
CA GLU A 82 7.62 -2.31 8.03
C GLU A 82 8.30 -1.79 9.31
N ARG A 83 9.05 -0.68 9.20
CA ARG A 83 9.90 -0.20 10.29
C ARG A 83 9.19 0.72 11.28
N GLY A 84 8.04 1.30 10.93
CA GLY A 84 7.36 2.32 11.73
C GLY A 84 6.13 1.81 12.48
N THR A 85 5.89 2.31 13.70
CA THR A 85 4.55 2.38 14.28
C THR A 85 3.78 3.46 13.52
N ALA A 86 3.34 3.11 12.31
CA ALA A 86 2.90 4.08 11.35
C ALA A 86 1.60 4.75 11.85
N ASN A 87 1.63 6.09 11.97
CA ASN A 87 0.48 6.87 12.39
C ASN A 87 -0.48 7.03 11.21
N ILE A 88 -1.76 7.29 11.47
CA ILE A 88 -2.80 7.45 10.43
C ILE A 88 -2.38 8.52 9.41
N SER A 89 -1.86 9.65 9.87
CA SER A 89 -1.40 10.74 9.00
C SER A 89 -0.17 10.35 8.15
N THR A 90 0.67 9.44 8.60
CA THR A 90 1.80 8.93 7.81
C THR A 90 1.31 7.93 6.74
N LEU A 91 0.32 7.10 7.09
CA LEU A 91 -0.33 6.19 6.13
C LEU A 91 -1.03 6.94 5.01
N ASP A 92 -1.69 8.06 5.33
CA ASP A 92 -2.38 8.91 4.37
C ASP A 92 -1.41 9.47 3.32
N ILE A 93 -0.26 10.00 3.77
CA ILE A 93 0.82 10.47 2.89
C ILE A 93 1.34 9.33 1.98
N PHE A 94 1.51 8.11 2.52
CA PHE A 94 1.92 6.97 1.71
C PHE A 94 0.87 6.56 0.68
N LEU A 95 -0.42 6.58 1.05
CA LEU A 95 -1.53 6.35 0.14
C LEU A 95 -1.52 7.35 -1.02
N GLU A 96 -1.38 8.64 -0.74
CA GLU A 96 -1.28 9.67 -1.79
C GLU A 96 -0.11 9.40 -2.74
N GLN A 97 1.08 9.09 -2.20
CA GLN A 97 2.25 8.77 -3.02
C GLN A 97 2.02 7.55 -3.90
N ILE A 98 1.44 6.48 -3.35
CA ILE A 98 1.12 5.28 -4.11
C ILE A 98 0.05 5.54 -5.18
N PHE A 99 -0.96 6.38 -4.91
CA PHE A 99 -1.95 6.74 -5.93
C PHE A 99 -1.32 7.49 -7.10
N VAL A 100 -0.37 8.40 -6.83
CA VAL A 100 0.39 9.08 -7.87
C VAL A 100 1.21 8.08 -8.68
N MET A 101 1.91 7.14 -8.02
CA MET A 101 2.65 6.08 -8.69
C MET A 101 1.72 5.22 -9.57
N ARG A 102 0.60 4.74 -9.03
CA ARG A 102 -0.40 3.95 -9.76
C ARG A 102 -0.89 4.65 -11.02
N ARG A 103 -1.19 5.95 -10.92
CA ARG A 103 -1.63 6.76 -12.07
C ARG A 103 -0.54 6.83 -13.15
N ARG A 104 0.72 7.00 -12.75
CA ARG A 104 1.87 7.02 -13.68
C ARG A 104 2.07 5.66 -14.34
N THR A 105 2.10 4.58 -13.56
CA THR A 105 2.30 3.21 -14.05
C THR A 105 1.24 2.79 -15.07
N ARG A 106 -0.05 3.08 -14.81
CA ARG A 106 -1.14 2.85 -15.79
C ARG A 106 -0.97 3.62 -17.09
N LYS A 107 -0.48 4.87 -17.01
CA LYS A 107 -0.17 5.64 -18.21
C LYS A 107 0.99 5.02 -18.99
N TYR A 108 2.01 4.54 -18.30
CA TYR A 108 3.15 3.86 -18.92
C TYR A 108 2.74 2.56 -19.61
N GLU A 109 1.92 1.74 -18.95
CA GLU A 109 1.32 0.53 -19.53
C GLU A 109 0.60 0.84 -20.84
N SER A 110 -0.28 1.85 -20.87
CA SER A 110 -0.96 2.26 -22.10
C SER A 110 0.00 2.73 -23.20
N LEU A 111 1.10 3.38 -22.85
CA LEU A 111 2.11 3.81 -23.84
C LEU A 111 2.89 2.61 -24.39
N ILE A 112 3.23 1.64 -23.55
CA ILE A 112 3.93 0.42 -23.96
C ILE A 112 3.04 -0.49 -24.79
N ASP A 113 1.75 -0.61 -24.46
CA ASP A 113 0.79 -1.39 -25.25
C ASP A 113 0.71 -0.91 -26.71
N ASN A 114 0.85 0.41 -26.94
CA ASN A 114 0.95 0.99 -28.27
C ASN A 114 2.25 0.61 -29.00
N HIS A 115 3.33 0.31 -28.27
CA HIS A 115 4.62 -0.09 -28.83
C HIS A 115 4.77 -1.61 -29.02
N VAL A 116 4.03 -2.44 -28.27
CA VAL A 116 4.04 -3.90 -28.44
C VAL A 116 3.53 -4.29 -29.83
N HIS A 117 2.53 -3.59 -30.35
CA HIS A 117 1.97 -3.81 -31.67
C HIS A 117 2.72 -2.95 -32.70
N VAL A 118 4.02 -3.20 -32.88
CA VAL A 118 4.83 -2.42 -33.83
C VAL A 118 4.25 -2.56 -35.23
N ASN A 119 3.51 -1.55 -35.67
CA ASN A 119 2.95 -1.48 -37.01
C ASN A 119 4.06 -1.04 -37.99
N LEU A 120 4.99 -1.96 -38.26
CA LEU A 120 5.99 -1.75 -39.30
C LEU A 120 5.29 -1.76 -40.67
N PRO A 121 5.67 -0.86 -41.60
CA PRO A 121 5.17 -0.91 -42.96
C PRO A 121 5.39 -2.31 -43.57
N THR A 122 4.36 -2.88 -44.20
CA THR A 122 4.43 -4.24 -44.78
C THR A 122 5.56 -4.41 -45.80
N HIS A 123 5.94 -3.33 -46.50
CA HIS A 123 7.05 -3.34 -47.45
C HIS A 123 8.45 -3.33 -46.80
N TRP A 124 8.54 -3.15 -45.48
CA TRP A 124 9.78 -3.32 -44.71
C TRP A 124 9.90 -4.73 -44.13
N LEU A 125 8.79 -5.44 -44.05
CA LEU A 125 8.68 -6.83 -43.63
C LEU A 125 8.92 -7.73 -44.84
N ASP A 126 10.09 -7.62 -45.47
CA ASP A 126 10.50 -8.64 -46.41
C ASP A 126 10.68 -9.96 -45.64
N PRO A 127 10.30 -11.12 -46.22
CA PRO A 127 10.49 -12.43 -45.59
C PRO A 127 11.98 -12.85 -45.51
N SER A 128 12.91 -11.92 -45.74
CA SER A 128 14.32 -12.15 -45.46
C SER A 128 14.51 -12.41 -43.96
N GLU A 129 15.29 -13.44 -43.60
CA GLU A 129 15.53 -13.82 -42.21
C GLU A 129 15.88 -12.65 -41.25
N PRO A 130 16.70 -11.62 -41.61
CA PRO A 130 17.05 -10.59 -40.64
C PRO A 130 15.93 -9.60 -40.31
N SER A 131 14.97 -9.34 -41.20
CA SER A 131 13.88 -8.37 -40.96
C SER A 131 12.78 -8.93 -40.07
N SER A 132 12.38 -10.19 -40.30
CA SER A 132 11.38 -10.85 -39.45
C SER A 132 11.93 -11.05 -38.04
N SER A 133 13.15 -11.59 -37.91
CA SER A 133 13.77 -11.81 -36.60
C SER A 133 13.98 -10.51 -35.81
N ALA A 134 14.31 -9.41 -36.48
CA ALA A 134 14.44 -8.10 -35.85
C ALA A 134 13.09 -7.57 -35.33
N ALA A 135 12.01 -7.70 -36.10
CA ALA A 135 10.68 -7.30 -35.68
C ALA A 135 10.19 -8.13 -34.47
N ASP A 136 10.40 -9.44 -34.50
CA ASP A 136 10.05 -10.34 -33.39
C ASP A 136 10.84 -10.01 -32.13
N ALA A 137 12.13 -9.68 -32.26
CA ALA A 137 12.97 -9.26 -31.14
C ALA A 137 12.46 -7.95 -30.51
N ILE A 138 12.05 -6.96 -31.31
CA ILE A 138 11.45 -5.72 -30.79
C ILE A 138 10.18 -6.04 -30.01
N SER A 139 9.28 -6.83 -30.59
CA SER A 139 8.03 -7.22 -29.92
C SER A 139 8.31 -7.92 -28.58
N SER A 140 9.27 -8.84 -28.56
CA SER A 140 9.69 -9.55 -27.35
C SER A 140 10.25 -8.60 -26.28
N ASP A 141 11.09 -7.63 -26.65
CA ASP A 141 11.66 -6.65 -25.71
C ASP A 141 10.55 -5.80 -25.06
N PHE A 142 9.58 -5.31 -25.84
CA PHE A 142 8.46 -4.53 -25.29
C PHE A 142 7.48 -5.39 -24.48
N GLN A 143 7.32 -6.66 -24.83
CA GLN A 143 6.52 -7.60 -24.04
C GLN A 143 7.15 -7.83 -22.67
N GLN A 144 8.48 -7.96 -22.59
CA GLN A 144 9.20 -8.03 -21.31
C GLN A 144 9.01 -6.75 -20.46
N VAL A 145 9.11 -5.58 -21.09
CA VAL A 145 8.87 -4.29 -20.41
C VAL A 145 7.43 -4.21 -19.88
N ARG A 146 6.44 -4.65 -20.67
CA ARG A 146 5.03 -4.70 -20.28
C ARG A 146 4.85 -5.57 -19.03
N ASP A 147 5.42 -6.76 -19.01
CA ASP A 147 5.33 -7.69 -17.88
C ASP A 147 5.98 -7.12 -16.60
N LEU A 148 7.06 -6.35 -16.72
CA LEU A 148 7.68 -5.64 -15.60
C LEU A 148 6.72 -4.59 -15.01
N ILE A 149 6.11 -3.77 -15.86
CA ILE A 149 5.18 -2.73 -15.42
C ILE A 149 3.90 -3.33 -14.83
N GLN A 150 3.38 -4.41 -15.42
CA GLN A 150 2.19 -5.09 -14.91
C GLN A 150 2.43 -5.66 -13.51
N ARG A 151 3.58 -6.32 -13.28
CA ARG A 151 3.97 -6.78 -11.94
C ARG A 151 4.03 -5.64 -10.92
N ASN A 152 4.54 -4.48 -11.32
CA ASN A 152 4.55 -3.30 -10.45
C ASN A 152 3.14 -2.75 -10.18
N ASN A 153 2.24 -2.77 -11.16
CA ASN A 153 0.83 -2.42 -10.96
C ASN A 153 0.14 -3.34 -9.93
N GLU A 154 0.37 -4.66 -10.04
CA GLU A 154 -0.16 -5.66 -9.10
C GLU A 154 0.39 -5.44 -7.70
N ARG A 155 1.71 -5.23 -7.58
CA ARG A 155 2.36 -4.95 -6.30
C ARG A 155 1.83 -3.66 -5.68
N ILE A 156 1.69 -2.59 -6.45
CA ILE A 156 1.05 -1.34 -6.00
C ILE A 156 -0.35 -1.60 -5.44
N ALA A 157 -1.18 -2.42 -6.10
CA ALA A 157 -2.52 -2.74 -5.63
C ALA A 157 -2.49 -3.50 -4.29
N GLN A 158 -1.55 -4.44 -4.13
CA GLN A 158 -1.33 -5.15 -2.87
C GLN A 158 -0.89 -4.19 -1.74
N THR A 159 0.05 -3.27 -2.01
CA THR A 159 0.51 -2.29 -1.03
C THR A 159 -0.61 -1.34 -0.60
N VAL A 160 -1.49 -0.90 -1.53
CA VAL A 160 -2.68 -0.11 -1.18
C VAL A 160 -3.59 -0.89 -0.23
N SER A 161 -3.90 -2.14 -0.55
CA SER A 161 -4.74 -2.99 0.31
C SER A 161 -4.16 -3.15 1.71
N LEU A 162 -2.84 -3.35 1.79
CA LEU A 162 -2.11 -3.46 3.04
C LEU A 162 -2.24 -2.16 3.84
N ILE A 163 -1.95 -1.00 3.25
CA ILE A 163 -2.05 0.29 3.95
C ILE A 163 -3.48 0.55 4.44
N THR A 164 -4.50 0.30 3.61
CA THR A 164 -5.90 0.45 4.02
C THR A 164 -6.24 -0.47 5.19
N SER A 165 -5.76 -1.72 5.18
CA SER A 165 -5.97 -2.65 6.29
C SER A 165 -5.32 -2.15 7.59
N LEU A 166 -4.09 -1.62 7.52
CA LEU A 166 -3.42 -1.04 8.68
C LEU A 166 -4.16 0.19 9.20
N MET A 167 -4.64 1.05 8.32
CA MET A 167 -5.44 2.23 8.68
C MET A 167 -6.69 1.81 9.45
N SER A 168 -7.44 0.82 8.93
CA SER A 168 -8.62 0.29 9.59
C SER A 168 -8.30 -0.31 10.98
N VAL A 169 -7.18 -1.01 11.13
CA VAL A 169 -6.74 -1.54 12.43
C VAL A 169 -6.43 -0.41 13.41
N ILE A 170 -5.75 0.66 12.98
CA ILE A 170 -5.40 1.79 13.84
C ILE A 170 -6.66 2.56 14.26
N GLU A 171 -7.57 2.83 13.33
CA GLU A 171 -8.86 3.46 13.61
C GLU A 171 -9.71 2.60 14.54
N GLY A 172 -9.73 1.28 14.33
CA GLY A 172 -10.41 0.32 15.21
C GLY A 172 -9.86 0.38 16.64
N LYS A 173 -8.53 0.35 16.81
CA LYS A 173 -7.89 0.52 18.12
C LYS A 173 -8.27 1.84 18.77
N ARG A 174 -8.21 2.94 18.02
CA ARG A 174 -8.58 4.27 18.51
C ARG A 174 -10.06 4.34 18.93
N ALA A 175 -10.95 3.74 18.16
CA ALA A 175 -12.37 3.64 18.49
C ALA A 175 -12.58 2.83 19.76
N THR A 176 -11.88 1.70 19.95
CA THR A 176 -11.96 0.92 21.18
C THR A 176 -11.46 1.67 22.41
N ASP A 177 -10.37 2.44 22.27
CA ASP A 177 -9.83 3.26 23.36
C ASP A 177 -10.78 4.40 23.72
N LEU A 178 -11.36 5.08 22.73
CA LEU A 178 -12.38 6.09 22.95
C LEU A 178 -13.62 5.50 23.63
N ASN A 179 -14.10 4.34 23.15
CA ASN A 179 -15.25 3.66 23.74
C ASN A 179 -14.99 3.27 25.20
N ARG A 180 -13.77 2.80 25.52
CA ARG A 180 -13.37 2.51 26.90
C ARG A 180 -13.44 3.75 27.79
N ARG A 181 -12.93 4.89 27.31
CA ARG A 181 -12.98 6.16 28.06
C ARG A 181 -14.41 6.65 28.26
N LEU A 182 -15.24 6.59 27.21
CA LEU A 182 -16.65 6.96 27.29
C LEU A 182 -17.42 6.04 28.22
N THR A 183 -17.13 4.74 28.22
CA THR A 183 -17.74 3.77 29.14
C THR A 183 -17.42 4.12 30.59
N ILE A 184 -16.16 4.47 30.90
CA ILE A 184 -15.77 4.89 32.26
C ILE A 184 -16.51 6.17 32.65
N LEU A 185 -16.57 7.17 31.76
CA LEU A 185 -17.28 8.42 32.02
C LEU A 185 -18.78 8.18 32.24
N ALA A 186 -19.40 7.34 31.42
CA ALA A 186 -20.79 6.97 31.54
C ALA A 186 -21.05 6.28 32.89
N ILE A 187 -20.20 5.33 33.30
CA ILE A 187 -20.31 4.68 34.62
C ILE A 187 -20.26 5.73 35.74
N VAL A 188 -19.30 6.64 35.70
CA VAL A 188 -19.17 7.71 36.71
C VAL A 188 -20.43 8.58 36.74
N ALA A 189 -20.95 8.97 35.57
CA ALA A 189 -22.17 9.78 35.47
C ALA A 189 -23.41 9.03 36.00
N THR A 190 -23.57 7.74 35.66
CA THR A 190 -24.68 6.91 36.12
C THR A 190 -24.68 6.74 37.64
N VAL A 191 -23.52 6.75 38.29
CA VAL A 191 -23.41 6.73 39.76
C VAL A 191 -23.64 8.11 40.38
N ALA A 192 -23.11 9.18 39.77
CA ALA A 192 -23.18 10.53 40.32
C ALA A 192 -24.58 11.16 40.24
N VAL A 193 -25.34 10.90 39.16
CA VAL A 193 -26.67 11.50 38.95
C VAL A 193 -27.67 11.15 40.06
N PRO A 194 -27.89 9.87 40.42
CA PRO A 194 -28.77 9.51 41.53
C PRO A 194 -28.28 10.08 42.86
N PHE A 195 -26.96 10.06 43.10
CA PHE A 195 -26.38 10.60 44.34
C PHE A 195 -26.67 12.08 44.51
N ASN A 196 -26.52 12.87 43.44
CA ASN A 196 -26.84 14.29 43.44
C ASN A 196 -28.34 14.55 43.67
N VAL A 197 -29.23 13.72 43.11
CA VAL A 197 -30.68 13.82 43.36
C VAL A 197 -30.98 13.58 44.84
N PHE A 198 -30.38 12.56 45.45
CA PHE A 198 -30.55 12.30 46.89
C PHE A 198 -29.99 13.44 47.75
N ALA A 199 -28.80 13.93 47.43
CA ALA A 199 -28.21 15.06 48.15
C ALA A 199 -29.10 16.31 48.07
N ALA A 200 -29.72 16.58 46.91
CA ALA A 200 -30.63 17.71 46.73
C ALA A 200 -31.94 17.53 47.51
N VAL A 201 -32.60 16.37 47.39
CA VAL A 201 -33.90 16.08 48.04
C VAL A 201 -33.76 16.08 49.57
N PHE A 202 -32.73 15.42 50.09
CA PHE A 202 -32.54 15.29 51.54
C PHE A 202 -31.81 16.47 52.15
N GLY A 203 -30.96 17.18 51.40
CA GLY A 203 -30.30 18.40 51.86
C GLY A 203 -31.25 19.57 52.12
N MET A 204 -32.46 19.55 51.56
CA MET A 204 -33.51 20.54 51.84
C MET A 204 -34.19 20.35 53.21
N GLN A 205 -34.01 19.21 53.89
CA GLN A 205 -34.68 18.90 55.16
C GLN A 205 -33.66 18.74 56.28
N THR A 206 -33.70 19.65 57.27
CA THR A 206 -32.73 19.67 58.40
C THR A 206 -32.77 18.41 59.27
N GLU A 207 -33.87 17.65 59.27
CA GLU A 207 -33.99 16.37 59.98
C GLU A 207 -33.05 15.26 59.48
N TYR A 208 -32.58 15.36 58.23
CA TYR A 208 -31.68 14.38 57.60
C TYR A 208 -30.23 14.85 57.52
N ALA A 209 -29.91 15.99 58.14
CA ALA A 209 -28.55 16.51 58.23
C ALA A 209 -27.66 15.61 59.14
N PRO A 210 -26.32 15.66 58.99
CA PRO A 210 -25.43 14.93 59.88
C PRO A 210 -25.66 15.37 61.34
N GLY A 211 -26.13 14.43 62.17
CA GLY A 211 -26.53 14.69 63.57
C GLY A 211 -28.05 14.73 63.83
N GLY A 212 -28.88 14.66 62.79
CA GLY A 212 -30.35 14.56 62.92
C GLY A 212 -30.85 13.14 63.20
N GLU A 213 -32.03 13.02 63.83
CA GLU A 213 -32.63 11.73 64.22
C GLU A 213 -32.80 10.74 63.05
N LYS A 214 -33.00 11.22 61.82
CA LYS A 214 -33.28 10.39 60.64
C LYS A 214 -32.10 10.22 59.69
N PHE A 215 -30.90 10.66 60.08
CA PHE A 215 -29.69 10.56 59.26
C PHE A 215 -29.39 9.12 58.79
N GLY A 216 -29.67 8.11 59.62
CA GLY A 216 -29.47 6.71 59.26
C GLY A 216 -30.32 6.23 58.07
N VAL A 217 -31.54 6.77 57.91
CA VAL A 217 -32.47 6.41 56.83
C VAL A 217 -31.99 6.99 55.49
N PHE A 218 -31.46 8.21 55.51
CA PHE A 218 -30.79 8.81 54.36
C PHE A 218 -29.64 7.92 53.87
N LEU A 219 -28.79 7.48 54.79
CA LEU A 219 -27.60 6.69 54.45
C LEU A 219 -27.97 5.32 53.84
N TRP A 220 -28.98 4.64 54.40
CA TRP A 220 -29.51 3.38 53.87
C TRP A 220 -30.17 3.52 52.50
N SER A 221 -30.98 4.56 52.29
CA SER A 221 -31.67 4.76 51.01
C SER A 221 -30.69 5.12 49.88
N ALA A 222 -29.69 5.96 50.16
CA ALA A 222 -28.66 6.32 49.21
C ALA A 222 -27.77 5.11 48.83
N THR A 223 -27.26 4.37 49.83
CA THR A 223 -26.43 3.17 49.56
C THR A 223 -27.24 2.06 48.89
N GLY A 224 -28.49 1.84 49.27
CA GLY A 224 -29.37 0.86 48.64
C GLY A 224 -29.61 1.15 47.16
N THR A 225 -29.83 2.42 46.80
CA THR A 225 -30.09 2.80 45.41
C THR A 225 -28.84 2.67 44.53
N VAL A 226 -27.68 3.11 45.04
CA VAL A 226 -26.40 2.94 44.34
C VAL A 226 -26.04 1.46 44.20
N GLY A 227 -26.26 0.66 45.25
CA GLY A 227 -26.06 -0.79 45.22
C GLY A 227 -26.93 -1.49 44.19
N ALA A 228 -28.23 -1.15 44.14
CA ALA A 228 -29.16 -1.71 43.15
C ALA A 228 -28.76 -1.37 41.71
N LEU A 229 -28.33 -0.13 41.45
CA LEU A 229 -27.84 0.28 40.13
C LEU A 229 -26.55 -0.46 39.74
N MET A 230 -25.63 -0.67 40.69
CA MET A 230 -24.40 -1.44 40.45
C MET A 230 -24.69 -2.92 40.17
N VAL A 231 -25.63 -3.53 40.90
CA VAL A 231 -26.05 -4.92 40.67
C VAL A 231 -26.73 -5.08 39.32
N CYS A 232 -27.64 -4.18 38.95
CA CYS A 232 -28.26 -4.16 37.60
C CYS A 232 -27.22 -3.98 36.49
N TYR A 233 -26.19 -3.15 36.73
CA TYR A 233 -25.08 -2.98 35.79
C TYR A 233 -24.21 -4.23 35.66
N LEU A 234 -23.86 -4.87 36.77
CA LEU A 234 -23.11 -6.13 36.74
C LEU A 234 -23.91 -7.25 36.07
N ALA A 235 -25.20 -7.34 36.34
CA ALA A 235 -26.09 -8.31 35.68
C ALA A 235 -26.17 -8.10 34.16
N SER A 236 -26.29 -6.84 33.72
CA SER A 236 -26.37 -6.52 32.28
C SER A 236 -25.02 -6.61 31.54
N SER A 237 -23.90 -6.41 32.22
CA SER A 237 -22.55 -6.48 31.60
C SER A 237 -21.94 -7.89 31.59
N VAL A 238 -22.28 -8.73 32.57
CA VAL A 238 -21.74 -10.09 32.72
C VAL A 238 -22.58 -11.13 31.96
N GLY A 239 -23.90 -10.94 31.89
CA GLY A 239 -24.83 -11.80 31.15
C GLY A 239 -24.42 -12.09 29.70
N PRO A 240 -24.19 -11.07 28.84
CA PRO A 240 -23.87 -11.30 27.44
C PRO A 240 -22.49 -11.96 27.23
N LYS A 241 -21.50 -11.71 28.11
CA LYS A 241 -20.17 -12.33 28.01
C LYS A 241 -20.16 -13.82 28.37
N LEU A 242 -21.05 -14.25 29.26
CA LEU A 242 -21.21 -15.65 29.62
C LEU A 242 -21.89 -16.44 28.50
N GLU A 243 -22.92 -15.88 27.87
CA GLU A 243 -23.56 -16.50 26.71
C GLU A 243 -22.58 -16.66 25.53
N GLU A 244 -21.74 -15.67 25.28
CA GLU A 244 -20.77 -15.73 24.17
C GLU A 244 -19.69 -16.81 24.40
N ARG A 245 -19.24 -16.99 25.65
CA ARG A 245 -18.34 -18.09 26.02
C ARG A 245 -19.00 -19.46 25.92
N GLN A 246 -20.26 -19.58 26.31
CA GLN A 246 -21.01 -20.84 26.20
C GLN A 246 -21.27 -21.24 24.75
N ARG A 247 -21.61 -20.30 23.86
CA ARG A 247 -21.78 -20.59 22.42
C ARG A 247 -20.48 -21.04 21.74
N ARG A 248 -19.33 -20.45 22.10
CA ARG A 248 -18.02 -20.90 21.57
C ARG A 248 -17.63 -22.30 22.04
N LEU A 249 -18.05 -22.69 23.25
CA LEU A 249 -17.80 -24.04 23.78
C LEU A 249 -18.76 -25.09 23.19
N MET A 250 -19.98 -24.72 22.79
CA MET A 250 -20.94 -25.64 22.18
C MET A 250 -20.80 -25.76 20.65
N GLY A 251 -20.21 -24.78 19.96
CA GLY A 251 -19.99 -24.80 18.51
C GLY A 251 -18.70 -25.50 18.04
N LEU A 252 -17.98 -26.15 18.95
CA LEU A 252 -16.70 -26.83 18.72
C LEU A 252 -16.79 -28.36 18.90
N GLY A 253 -18.01 -28.91 18.91
CA GLY A 253 -18.30 -30.34 18.97
C GLY A 253 -18.75 -30.90 17.64
#